data_AF-A0A2G4FTA0-F1
#
_entry.id   AF-A0A2G4FTA0-F1
#
_cell.length_a   1.000
_cell.length_b   1.000
_cell.length_c   1.000
_cell.angle_alpha   90.00
_cell.angle_beta   90.00
_cell.angle_gamma   90.00
#
_symmetry.space_group_name_H-M   'P 1'
#
loop_
_entity.id
_entity.type
_entity.pdbx_description
1 polymer ?
#
loop_
_entity_poly.entity_id
_entity_poly.type
_entity_poly.pdbx_seq_one_letter_code
_entity_poly.pdbx_strand_id
1 'polypeptide(L)'
;MSETNRDPAQDATPLARDDAFTLYDLRVEVMATDRPMVCNHQAGDSFTLRGENLAFPAGQTFPLYPLAALLPLLPAKQRPTHPNDWMTTDADIACPDPYCGGRFRITRTGTSTFRHADVTLVPLPAAGET
;
A
#
# COMPACT_ATOMS: atom_id res chain seq x y z
N MET A 1 -39.56 45.33 -16.50
CA MET A 1 -38.50 44.49 -17.10
C MET A 1 -37.23 44.85 -16.37
N SER A 2 -36.85 44.09 -15.35
CA SER A 2 -35.57 44.26 -14.65
C SER A 2 -34.72 43.06 -15.03
N GLU A 3 -33.77 43.28 -15.93
CA GLU A 3 -32.78 42.30 -16.32
C GLU A 3 -31.81 42.12 -15.15
N THR A 4 -31.87 40.95 -14.51
CA THR A 4 -30.91 40.56 -13.48
C THR A 4 -29.55 40.38 -14.14
N ASN A 5 -28.64 41.32 -13.88
CA ASN A 5 -27.23 41.22 -14.21
C ASN A 5 -26.64 40.00 -13.48
N ARG A 6 -26.52 38.86 -14.16
CA ARG A 6 -25.79 37.69 -13.66
C ARG A 6 -24.30 37.99 -13.76
N ASP A 7 -23.64 37.94 -12.60
CA ASP A 7 -22.20 38.03 -12.50
C ASP A 7 -21.55 36.78 -13.13
N PRO A 8 -20.73 36.90 -14.19
CA PRO A 8 -20.10 35.76 -14.86
C PRO A 8 -19.13 34.97 -13.96
N ALA A 9 -18.79 35.50 -12.78
CA ALA A 9 -18.00 34.77 -11.78
C ALA A 9 -18.76 33.64 -11.07
N GLN A 10 -20.10 33.58 -11.17
CA GLN A 10 -20.91 32.56 -10.49
C GLN A 10 -21.05 31.24 -11.28
N ASP A 11 -20.52 31.15 -12.50
CA ASP A 11 -20.60 29.95 -13.36
C ASP A 11 -19.26 29.20 -13.50
N ALA A 12 -18.21 29.64 -12.79
CA ALA A 12 -16.96 28.91 -12.73
C ALA A 12 -17.11 27.75 -11.74
N THR A 13 -17.47 26.57 -12.27
CA THR A 13 -17.31 25.31 -11.53
C THR A 13 -15.88 25.29 -10.97
N PRO A 14 -15.66 25.17 -9.65
CA PRO A 14 -14.32 25.08 -9.11
C PRO A 14 -13.60 23.97 -9.87
N LEU A 15 -12.46 24.27 -10.49
CA LEU A 15 -11.62 23.25 -11.11
C LEU A 15 -11.43 22.15 -10.07
N ALA A 16 -12.03 20.98 -10.32
CA ALA A 16 -11.97 19.87 -9.41
C ALA A 16 -10.50 19.60 -9.11
N ARG A 17 -10.11 19.74 -7.83
CA ARG A 17 -8.75 19.49 -7.35
C ARG A 17 -8.29 18.15 -7.92
N ASP A 18 -7.08 18.09 -8.49
CA ASP A 18 -6.53 16.80 -8.88
C ASP A 18 -6.38 15.93 -7.63
N ASP A 19 -7.17 14.87 -7.58
CA ASP A 19 -7.33 13.98 -6.45
C ASP A 19 -6.49 12.70 -6.61
N ALA A 20 -5.58 12.70 -7.58
CA ALA A 20 -4.67 11.61 -7.83
C ALA A 20 -3.61 11.47 -6.73
N PHE A 21 -3.30 10.23 -6.35
CA PHE A 21 -2.17 9.88 -5.50
C PHE A 21 -1.50 8.60 -5.99
N THR A 22 -0.26 8.38 -5.57
CA THR A 22 0.52 7.21 -5.98
C THR A 22 0.89 6.35 -4.78
N LEU A 23 0.85 5.04 -4.98
CA LEU A 23 1.37 4.02 -4.06
C LEU A 23 2.46 3.22 -4.75
N TYR A 24 3.42 2.74 -3.97
CA TYR A 24 4.30 1.67 -4.43
C TYR A 24 3.53 0.35 -4.48
N ASP A 25 3.77 -0.41 -5.54
CA ASP A 25 3.39 -1.82 -5.60
C ASP A 25 4.47 -2.64 -4.88
N LEU A 26 4.05 -3.63 -4.09
CA LEU A 26 4.96 -4.44 -3.29
C LEU A 26 4.99 -5.87 -3.78
N ARG A 27 6.17 -6.49 -3.72
CA ARG A 27 6.35 -7.95 -3.70
C ARG A 27 6.90 -8.36 -2.34
N VAL A 28 6.27 -9.35 -1.73
CA VAL A 28 6.76 -10.00 -0.52
C VAL A 28 7.23 -11.39 -0.90
N GLU A 29 8.49 -11.70 -0.59
CA GLU A 29 9.12 -12.98 -0.90
C GLU A 29 9.64 -13.65 0.37
N VAL A 30 9.41 -14.95 0.49
CA VAL A 30 9.88 -15.76 1.61
C VAL A 30 11.33 -16.16 1.36
N MET A 31 12.19 -15.81 2.32
CA MET A 31 13.61 -16.16 2.37
C MET A 31 13.83 -17.16 3.51
N ALA A 32 14.67 -18.17 3.29
CA ALA A 32 15.15 -19.04 4.35
C ALA A 32 16.42 -18.47 4.99
N THR A 33 16.57 -18.68 6.29
CA THR A 33 17.84 -18.54 6.99
C THR A 33 18.51 -19.91 7.18
N ASP A 34 19.52 -19.96 8.05
CA ASP A 34 20.15 -21.17 8.56
C ASP A 34 19.27 -22.00 9.52
N ARG A 35 18.11 -21.47 9.94
CA ARG A 35 17.18 -22.15 10.85
C ARG A 35 16.11 -22.94 10.07
N PRO A 36 15.52 -23.99 10.67
CA PRO A 36 14.46 -24.77 10.04
C PRO A 36 13.23 -23.93 9.68
N MET A 37 12.60 -24.24 8.56
CA MET A 37 11.29 -23.69 8.20
C MET A 37 10.20 -24.48 8.94
N VAL A 38 9.58 -23.87 9.96
CA VAL A 38 8.55 -24.52 10.80
C VAL A 38 7.14 -24.21 10.29
N CYS A 39 6.92 -22.98 9.85
CA CYS A 39 5.65 -22.55 9.27
C CYS A 39 5.48 -23.10 7.83
N ASN A 40 4.24 -23.08 7.33
CA ASN A 40 3.90 -23.72 6.06
C ASN A 40 4.43 -22.98 4.80
N HIS A 41 4.95 -21.76 4.95
CA HIS A 41 5.58 -21.02 3.86
C HIS A 41 6.94 -21.62 3.51
N GLN A 42 7.32 -21.62 2.24
CA GLN A 42 8.59 -22.14 1.73
C GLN A 42 9.43 -21.02 1.13
N ALA A 43 10.76 -21.18 1.12
CA ALA A 43 11.63 -20.24 0.42
C ALA A 43 11.23 -20.14 -1.05
N GLY A 44 11.09 -18.90 -1.55
CA GLY A 44 10.61 -18.61 -2.90
C GLY A 44 9.10 -18.41 -3.02
N ASP A 45 8.29 -18.81 -2.01
CA ASP A 45 6.89 -18.41 -1.95
C ASP A 45 6.80 -16.88 -1.97
N SER A 46 5.81 -16.34 -2.67
CA SER A 46 5.64 -14.89 -2.73
C SER A 46 4.20 -14.45 -2.94
N PHE A 47 3.93 -13.18 -2.64
CA PHE A 47 2.70 -12.52 -3.03
C PHE A 47 2.98 -11.08 -3.42
N THR A 48 2.08 -10.49 -4.19
CA THR A 48 2.15 -9.07 -4.55
C THR A 48 1.02 -8.30 -3.91
N LEU A 49 1.26 -7.02 -3.59
CA LEU A 49 0.25 -6.08 -3.13
C LEU A 49 0.19 -4.89 -4.09
N ARG A 50 -0.98 -4.64 -4.65
CA ARG A 50 -1.28 -3.48 -5.52
C ARG A 50 -2.56 -2.81 -5.03
N GLY A 51 -2.45 -1.54 -4.62
CA GLY A 51 -3.54 -0.89 -3.87
C GLY A 51 -3.85 -1.70 -2.61
N GLU A 52 -5.11 -2.11 -2.43
CA GLU A 52 -5.56 -2.99 -1.35
C GLU A 52 -5.51 -4.49 -1.66
N ASN A 53 -5.15 -4.88 -2.89
CA ASN A 53 -5.32 -6.25 -3.36
C ASN A 53 -4.04 -7.08 -3.23
N LEU A 54 -4.14 -8.16 -2.45
CA LEU A 54 -3.13 -9.22 -2.39
C LEU A 54 -3.37 -10.23 -3.52
N ALA A 55 -2.32 -10.60 -4.24
CA ALA A 55 -2.35 -11.65 -5.26
C ALA A 55 -1.26 -12.69 -5.02
N PHE A 56 -1.64 -13.97 -5.14
CA PHE A 56 -0.76 -15.13 -4.97
C PHE A 56 -0.56 -15.85 -6.31
N PRO A 57 0.60 -16.46 -6.55
CA PRO A 57 0.77 -17.39 -7.66
C PRO A 57 -0.28 -18.51 -7.64
N ALA A 58 -0.66 -18.99 -8.83
CA ALA A 58 -1.68 -20.02 -8.96
C ALA A 58 -1.30 -21.29 -8.15
N GLY A 59 -2.21 -21.76 -7.31
CA GLY A 59 -2.02 -22.93 -6.46
C GLY A 59 -1.16 -22.69 -5.20
N GLN A 60 -0.60 -21.49 -5.02
CA GLN A 60 0.13 -21.14 -3.81
C GLN A 60 -0.83 -20.72 -2.70
N THR A 61 -0.58 -21.17 -1.48
CA THR A 61 -1.22 -20.65 -0.26
C THR A 61 -0.21 -19.86 0.56
N PHE A 62 -0.67 -19.11 1.55
CA PHE A 62 0.22 -18.43 2.48
C PHE A 62 -0.33 -18.57 3.91
N PRO A 63 0.52 -18.90 4.90
CA PRO A 63 0.05 -19.12 6.26
C PRO A 63 -0.51 -17.83 6.88
N LEU A 64 -1.67 -17.95 7.54
CA LEU A 64 -2.43 -16.81 8.07
C LEU A 64 -1.64 -16.01 9.12
N TYR A 65 -0.95 -16.66 10.06
CA TYR A 65 -0.28 -15.96 11.17
C TYR A 65 0.94 -15.14 10.70
N PRO A 66 1.82 -15.64 9.82
CA PRO A 66 2.83 -14.81 9.18
C PRO A 66 2.25 -13.67 8.34
N LEU A 67 1.16 -13.90 7.61
CA LEU A 67 0.48 -12.83 6.88
C LEU A 67 0.00 -11.73 7.84
N ALA A 68 -0.66 -12.12 8.94
CA ALA A 68 -1.15 -11.19 9.94
C ALA A 68 -0.03 -10.34 10.56
N ALA A 69 1.17 -10.90 10.76
CA ALA A 69 2.33 -10.15 11.23
C ALA A 69 2.86 -9.13 10.21
N LEU A 70 2.68 -9.40 8.91
CA LEU A 70 3.11 -8.51 7.83
C LEU A 70 2.12 -7.37 7.57
N LEU A 71 0.81 -7.63 7.69
CA LEU A 71 -0.25 -6.68 7.33
C LEU A 71 -0.06 -5.26 7.91
N PRO A 72 0.36 -5.05 9.17
CA PRO A 72 0.57 -3.70 9.71
C PRO A 72 1.67 -2.91 9.00
N LEU A 73 2.63 -3.58 8.36
CA LEU A 73 3.78 -2.96 7.73
C LEU A 73 3.51 -2.60 6.27
N LEU A 74 2.65 -3.35 5.58
CA LEU A 74 2.45 -3.22 4.13
C LEU A 74 1.96 -1.82 3.73
N PRO A 75 0.93 -1.21 4.37
CA PRO A 75 0.46 0.11 4.00
C PRO A 75 1.55 1.18 4.16
N ALA A 76 2.35 1.10 5.23
CA ALA A 76 3.48 2.02 5.43
C ALA A 76 4.54 1.86 4.34
N LYS A 77 4.84 0.61 3.94
CA LYS A 77 5.79 0.30 2.86
C LYS A 77 5.32 0.77 1.48
N GLN A 78 4.00 0.86 1.25
CA GLN A 78 3.43 1.42 0.01
C GLN A 78 3.57 2.96 -0.09
N ARG A 79 3.75 3.67 1.03
CA ARG A 79 3.85 5.13 1.03
C ARG A 79 5.30 5.60 0.83
N PRO A 80 5.51 6.82 0.31
CA PRO A 80 6.79 7.50 0.45
C PRO A 80 7.16 7.60 1.94
N THR A 81 8.38 7.23 2.27
CA THR A 81 8.92 7.23 3.62
C THR A 81 10.17 8.12 3.66
N HIS A 82 10.48 8.70 4.80
CA HIS A 82 11.66 9.57 4.95
C HIS A 82 12.94 8.73 4.78
N PRO A 83 13.98 9.22 4.06
CA PRO A 83 15.18 8.42 3.77
C PRO A 83 15.93 7.94 5.01
N ASN A 84 15.83 8.66 6.13
CA ASN A 84 16.46 8.31 7.41
C ASN A 84 15.55 7.51 8.37
N ASP A 85 14.35 7.14 7.94
CA ASP A 85 13.46 6.29 8.74
C ASP A 85 13.81 4.82 8.51
N TRP A 86 13.85 4.02 9.58
CA TRP A 86 14.05 2.57 9.51
C TRP A 86 13.01 1.90 8.60
N MET A 87 11.80 2.46 8.51
CA MET A 87 10.76 1.97 7.59
C MET A 87 11.19 2.05 6.12
N THR A 88 12.16 2.89 5.76
CA THR A 88 12.73 2.95 4.42
C THR A 88 13.75 1.84 4.17
N THR A 89 14.59 1.54 5.15
CA THR A 89 15.75 0.62 5.00
C THR A 89 15.42 -0.84 5.30
N ASP A 90 14.59 -1.09 6.32
CA ASP A 90 14.41 -2.42 6.89
C ASP A 90 13.40 -3.23 6.07
N ALA A 91 13.89 -3.99 5.09
CA ALA A 91 13.04 -4.73 4.15
C ALA A 91 12.75 -6.18 4.57
N ASP A 92 13.49 -6.74 5.52
CA ASP A 92 13.44 -8.16 5.88
C ASP A 92 12.79 -8.40 7.25
N ILE A 93 11.54 -8.85 7.24
CA ILE A 93 10.75 -9.10 8.45
C ILE A 93 10.89 -10.56 8.87
N ALA A 94 11.20 -10.83 10.14
CA ALA A 94 11.30 -12.20 10.64
C ALA A 94 9.92 -12.87 10.73
N CYS A 95 9.89 -14.20 10.58
CA CYS A 95 8.71 -14.99 10.92
C CYS A 95 8.32 -14.77 12.40
N PRO A 96 7.03 -14.58 12.71
CA PRO A 96 6.59 -14.38 14.09
C PRO A 96 6.76 -15.62 14.98
N ASP A 97 6.90 -16.81 14.39
CA ASP A 97 7.31 -18.02 15.11
C ASP A 97 8.82 -17.96 15.40
N PRO A 98 9.24 -17.91 16.69
CA PRO A 98 10.64 -17.74 17.07
C PRO A 98 11.56 -18.90 16.63
N TYR A 99 11.00 -20.07 16.35
CA TYR A 99 11.75 -21.25 15.89
C TYR A 99 11.76 -21.40 14.37
N CYS A 100 10.96 -20.61 13.65
CA CYS A 100 10.94 -20.62 12.19
C CYS A 100 12.06 -19.74 11.62
N GLY A 101 12.88 -20.29 10.72
CA GLY A 101 13.91 -19.58 9.97
C GLY A 101 13.42 -18.75 8.79
N GLY A 102 12.11 -18.53 8.67
CA GLY A 102 11.55 -17.71 7.61
C GLY A 102 11.83 -16.23 7.82
N ARG A 103 12.16 -15.53 6.74
CA ARG A 103 12.09 -14.06 6.64
C ARG A 103 11.25 -13.67 5.43
N PHE A 104 10.71 -12.47 5.46
CA PHE A 104 9.88 -11.92 4.39
C PHE A 104 10.53 -10.63 3.89
N ARG A 105 11.07 -10.69 2.66
CA ARG A 105 11.65 -9.54 1.96
C ARG A 105 10.52 -8.75 1.31
N ILE A 106 10.30 -7.51 1.75
CA ILE A 106 9.36 -6.58 1.12
C ILE A 106 10.12 -5.70 0.12
N THR A 107 9.74 -5.77 -1.15
CA THR A 107 10.37 -5.01 -2.24
C THR A 107 9.34 -4.11 -2.93
N ARG A 108 9.66 -2.84 -3.12
CA ARG A 108 8.89 -1.94 -4.00
C ARG A 108 9.23 -2.28 -5.45
N THR A 109 8.25 -2.67 -6.27
CA THR A 109 8.48 -3.16 -7.64
C THR A 109 8.04 -2.19 -8.72
N GLY A 110 7.25 -1.18 -8.36
CA GLY A 110 6.70 -0.18 -9.27
C GLY A 110 5.77 0.77 -8.53
N THR A 111 4.97 1.52 -9.27
CA THR A 111 3.97 2.42 -8.71
C THR A 111 2.64 2.30 -9.45
N SER A 112 1.56 2.51 -8.70
CA SER A 112 0.20 2.61 -9.22
C SER A 112 -0.43 3.93 -8.78
N THR A 113 -1.10 4.59 -9.72
CA THR A 113 -1.84 5.83 -9.48
C THR A 113 -3.31 5.52 -9.25
N PHE A 114 -3.89 6.17 -8.24
CA PHE A 114 -5.27 6.05 -7.81
C PHE A 114 -5.88 7.45 -7.74
N ARG A 115 -7.21 7.55 -7.80
CA ARG A 115 -7.93 8.78 -7.45
C ARG A 115 -8.64 8.62 -6.12
N HIS A 116 -8.67 9.68 -5.32
CA HIS A 116 -9.35 9.70 -4.03
C HIS A 116 -10.81 9.25 -4.14
N ALA A 117 -11.55 9.80 -5.11
CA ALA A 117 -12.96 9.46 -5.31
C ALA A 117 -13.20 7.99 -5.71
N ASP A 118 -12.19 7.30 -6.25
CA ASP A 118 -12.30 5.89 -6.63
C ASP A 118 -12.15 4.93 -5.43
N VAL A 119 -11.52 5.39 -4.34
CA VAL A 119 -11.10 4.53 -3.21
C VAL A 119 -11.74 4.93 -1.88
N THR A 120 -12.52 6.01 -1.83
CA THR A 120 -13.28 6.41 -0.65
C THR A 120 -14.43 7.34 -1.02
N LEU A 121 -15.51 7.27 -0.24
CA LEU A 121 -16.65 8.18 -0.34
C LEU A 121 -16.53 9.41 0.58
N VAL A 122 -15.51 9.46 1.45
CA VAL A 122 -15.25 10.64 2.29
C VAL A 122 -14.74 11.75 1.37
N PRO A 123 -15.35 12.94 1.32
CA PRO A 123 -14.88 14.00 0.44
C PRO A 123 -13.53 14.58 0.88
N LEU A 124 -12.76 15.11 -0.07
CA LEU A 124 -11.59 15.93 0.26
C LEU A 124 -12.05 17.24 0.94
N PRO A 125 -11.30 17.77 1.92
CA PRO A 125 -11.54 19.10 2.45
C PRO A 125 -11.54 20.15 1.35
N ALA A 126 -12.34 21.22 1.55
CA ALA A 126 -12.31 22.36 0.66
C ALA A 126 -10.90 23.00 0.66
N ALA A 127 -10.50 23.59 -0.46
CA ALA A 127 -9.20 24.25 -0.56
C ALA A 127 -9.09 25.37 0.51
N GLY A 128 -8.12 25.24 1.42
CA GLY A 128 -7.87 26.21 2.49
C GLY A 128 -8.30 25.79 3.90
N GLU A 129 -8.95 24.63 4.04
CA GLU A 129 -9.26 24.01 5.34
C GLU A 129 -8.26 22.88 5.60
N THR A 130 -7.12 23.19 6.23
CA THR A 130 -6.16 22.20 6.75
C THR A 130 -5.65 22.60 8.11
#